data_AF-A0A3M1MLC0-F1
#
_entry.id   AF-A0A3M1MLC0-F1
#
_cell.length_a   1.000
_cell.length_b   1.000
_cell.length_c   1.000
_cell.angle_alpha   90.00
_cell.angle_beta   90.00
_cell.angle_gamma   90.00
#
_symmetry.space_group_name_H-M   'P 1'
#
loop_
_entity.id
_entity.type
_entity.pdbx_description
1 polymer ?
#
loop_
_entity_poly.entity_id
_entity_poly.type
_entity_poly.pdbx_seq_one_letter_code
_entity_poly.pdbx_strand_id
1 'polypeptide(L)'
;MADSQSDESKLVIDEDWKARVEREKREAAEKKAEQPAEAGAGEAGSSAESPADQSSQSESPTPQLPPASFPLLVTSLATQAMVCLGLIPGPDGATAKVDKVLAQHYIDLIAMLEEKTQGNLTPEESKLVADTLYQLRMAFVAVNK
;
A
#
# COMPACT_ATOMS: atom_id res chain seq x y z
N MET A 1 -10.06 -12.96 -50.25
CA MET A 1 -9.91 -11.75 -49.41
C MET A 1 -10.22 -12.20 -48.00
N ALA A 2 -9.20 -12.56 -47.22
CA ALA A 2 -8.31 -11.66 -46.48
C ALA A 2 -9.00 -11.12 -45.22
N ASP A 3 -8.61 -11.73 -44.10
CA ASP A 3 -8.08 -11.07 -42.89
C ASP A 3 -8.98 -10.36 -41.86
N SER A 4 -8.59 -10.61 -40.60
CA SER A 4 -8.71 -9.78 -39.38
C SER A 4 -10.09 -9.66 -38.71
N GLN A 5 -10.28 -9.68 -37.37
CA GLN A 5 -9.42 -9.70 -36.17
C GLN A 5 -10.38 -10.02 -34.98
N SER A 6 -10.09 -10.99 -34.10
CA SER A 6 -9.45 -10.84 -32.77
C SER A 6 -10.15 -9.84 -31.83
N ASP A 7 -10.71 -10.30 -30.69
CA ASP A 7 -10.07 -10.17 -29.36
C ASP A 7 -10.98 -10.70 -28.23
N GLU A 8 -10.85 -11.99 -27.89
CA GLU A 8 -11.18 -12.51 -26.57
C GLU A 8 -9.87 -12.57 -25.78
N SER A 9 -9.58 -11.55 -24.97
CA SER A 9 -8.45 -11.60 -24.03
C SER A 9 -8.83 -12.44 -22.79
N LYS A 10 -9.05 -13.76 -22.99
CA LYS A 10 -9.07 -14.74 -21.90
C LYS A 10 -7.63 -14.94 -21.44
N LEU A 11 -7.33 -14.40 -20.27
CA LEU A 11 -6.13 -14.67 -19.49
C LEU A 11 -5.95 -16.19 -19.32
N VAL A 12 -5.08 -16.77 -20.13
CA VAL A 12 -4.54 -18.12 -19.94
C VAL A 12 -3.51 -18.02 -18.83
N ILE A 13 -3.91 -18.41 -17.61
CA ILE A 13 -3.02 -18.55 -16.47
C ILE A 13 -2.14 -19.77 -16.74
N ASP A 14 -0.89 -19.48 -17.08
CA ASP A 14 0.11 -20.40 -17.62
C ASP A 14 0.60 -21.43 -16.57
N GLU A 15 0.51 -22.71 -16.91
CA GLU A 15 1.03 -23.83 -16.11
C GLU A 15 2.57 -23.76 -15.96
N ASP A 16 3.24 -22.93 -16.75
CA ASP A 16 4.70 -22.77 -16.73
C ASP A 16 5.27 -22.08 -15.48
N TRP A 17 4.46 -21.33 -14.70
CA TRP A 17 4.96 -20.66 -13.50
C TRP A 17 5.11 -21.60 -12.31
N LYS A 18 4.16 -22.52 -12.10
CA LYS A 18 4.17 -23.47 -10.97
C LYS A 18 5.34 -24.44 -11.05
N ALA A 19 5.64 -24.92 -12.26
CA ALA A 19 6.76 -25.81 -12.53
C ALA A 19 8.13 -25.15 -12.24
N ARG A 20 8.22 -23.82 -12.28
CA ARG A 20 9.45 -23.07 -11.98
C ARG A 20 9.67 -22.90 -10.47
N VAL A 21 8.62 -22.63 -9.72
CA VAL A 21 8.66 -22.51 -8.24
C VAL A 21 9.01 -23.85 -7.57
N GLU A 22 8.46 -24.96 -8.07
CA GLU A 22 8.70 -26.28 -7.48
C GLU A 22 10.15 -26.77 -7.70
N ARG A 23 10.74 -26.40 -8.85
CA ARG A 23 12.14 -26.65 -9.17
C ARG A 23 13.09 -25.85 -8.29
N GLU A 24 12.84 -24.54 -8.09
CA GLU A 24 13.64 -23.74 -7.15
C GLU A 24 13.51 -24.25 -5.70
N LYS A 25 12.30 -24.64 -5.29
CA LYS A 25 12.07 -25.17 -3.94
C LYS A 25 12.80 -26.50 -3.70
N ARG A 26 12.90 -27.34 -4.73
CA ARG A 26 13.63 -28.62 -4.65
C ARG A 26 15.14 -28.41 -4.62
N GLU A 27 15.66 -27.49 -5.43
CA GLU A 27 17.08 -27.12 -5.41
C GLU A 27 17.50 -26.50 -4.07
N ALA A 28 16.63 -25.68 -3.46
CA ALA A 28 16.86 -25.12 -2.12
C ALA A 28 16.82 -26.20 -1.02
N ALA A 29 16.00 -27.24 -1.17
CA ALA A 29 15.95 -28.37 -0.24
C ALA A 29 17.19 -29.27 -0.36
N GLU A 30 17.69 -29.52 -1.58
CA GLU A 30 18.93 -30.28 -1.81
C GLU A 30 20.14 -29.54 -1.24
N LYS A 31 20.27 -28.22 -1.48
CA LYS A 31 21.36 -27.41 -0.90
C LYS A 31 21.31 -27.34 0.62
N LYS A 32 20.13 -27.50 1.23
CA LYS A 32 19.95 -27.51 2.69
C LYS A 32 20.23 -28.88 3.31
N ALA A 33 20.24 -29.96 2.52
CA ALA A 33 20.45 -31.32 3.00
C ALA A 33 21.93 -31.77 3.00
N GLU A 34 22.84 -31.04 2.32
CA GLU A 34 24.27 -31.40 2.23
C GLU A 34 25.19 -30.76 3.30
N GLN A 35 24.65 -30.05 4.31
CA GLN A 35 25.43 -29.68 5.50
C GLN A 35 25.07 -30.58 6.70
N PRO A 36 26.01 -31.41 7.20
CA PRO A 36 25.74 -32.30 8.31
C PRO A 36 25.63 -31.54 9.64
N ALA A 37 24.68 -32.01 10.45
CA ALA A 37 24.45 -31.61 11.82
C ALA A 37 25.51 -32.17 12.78
N GLU A 38 25.89 -31.40 13.80
CA GLU A 38 26.31 -31.95 15.09
C GLU A 38 25.61 -31.21 16.25
N ALA A 39 25.35 -31.98 17.30
CA ALA A 39 24.22 -31.84 18.21
C ALA A 39 24.46 -30.91 19.41
N GLY A 40 23.36 -30.51 20.05
CA GLY A 40 23.39 -30.01 21.44
C GLY A 40 22.03 -29.60 21.96
N ALA A 41 21.30 -30.54 22.58
CA ALA A 41 20.05 -30.31 23.29
C ALA A 41 20.24 -29.57 24.63
N GLY A 42 19.29 -28.73 25.01
CA GLY A 42 19.19 -28.15 26.35
C GLY A 42 18.01 -27.19 26.51
N GLU A 43 17.05 -27.58 27.37
CA GLU A 43 15.92 -26.75 27.83
C GLU A 43 16.36 -25.56 28.70
N ALA A 44 15.47 -24.56 28.73
CA ALA A 44 15.27 -23.52 29.75
C ALA A 44 16.24 -22.32 29.80
N GLY A 45 15.66 -21.12 29.78
CA GLY A 45 16.27 -19.92 30.37
C GLY A 45 16.32 -18.69 29.46
N SER A 46 15.40 -17.76 29.72
CA SER A 46 15.67 -16.33 29.98
C SER A 46 16.84 -15.64 29.27
N SER A 47 16.48 -14.57 28.54
CA SER A 47 17.20 -13.29 28.36
C SER A 47 18.72 -13.26 28.13
N ALA A 48 19.05 -12.36 27.19
CA ALA A 48 20.29 -11.61 27.05
C ALA A 48 21.38 -12.19 26.12
N GLU A 49 21.54 -11.43 25.02
CA GLU A 49 22.80 -10.99 24.42
C GLU A 49 23.85 -12.00 23.97
N SER A 50 24.14 -11.97 22.65
CA SER A 50 25.48 -11.73 22.11
C SER A 50 25.48 -11.77 20.57
N PRO A 51 26.50 -11.22 19.86
CA PRO A 51 26.94 -9.82 19.90
C PRO A 51 27.30 -9.28 18.49
N ALA A 52 27.40 -7.95 18.39
CA ALA A 52 28.29 -7.20 17.49
C ALA A 52 28.55 -7.72 16.04
N ASP A 53 27.77 -7.22 15.09
CA ASP A 53 28.31 -6.81 13.79
C ASP A 53 28.47 -5.29 13.82
N GLN A 54 29.67 -4.83 14.21
CA GLN A 54 30.07 -3.44 14.06
C GLN A 54 30.66 -3.26 12.66
N SER A 55 29.80 -2.93 11.72
CA SER A 55 30.19 -2.34 10.45
C SER A 55 29.63 -0.92 10.41
N SER A 56 30.43 0.04 10.87
CA SER A 56 30.15 1.47 10.80
C SER A 56 29.85 1.90 9.36
N GLN A 57 28.59 2.21 9.07
CA GLN A 57 28.25 3.21 8.06
C GLN A 57 27.42 4.29 8.72
N SER A 58 27.93 5.51 8.61
CA SER A 58 27.24 6.74 8.96
C SER A 58 26.02 6.89 8.06
N GLU A 59 24.93 6.21 8.39
CA GLU A 59 23.64 6.47 7.77
C GLU A 59 23.04 7.69 8.48
N SER A 60 23.04 8.82 7.77
CA SER A 60 22.03 9.87 7.98
C SER A 60 20.69 9.19 8.26
N PRO A 61 19.91 9.60 9.28
CA PRO A 61 18.65 8.94 9.61
C PRO A 61 17.77 8.96 8.37
N THR A 62 17.68 7.82 7.68
CA THR A 62 16.73 7.64 6.60
C THR A 62 15.36 7.81 7.24
N PRO A 63 14.54 8.78 6.81
CA PRO A 63 13.22 8.95 7.36
C PRO A 63 12.45 7.64 7.16
N GLN A 64 12.22 6.90 8.24
CA GLN A 64 11.48 5.65 8.18
C GLN A 64 10.01 6.03 7.96
N LEU A 65 9.54 5.89 6.73
CA LEU A 65 8.14 6.14 6.40
C LEU A 65 7.26 5.09 7.10
N PRO A 66 6.06 5.48 7.59
CA PRO A 66 5.14 4.53 8.17
C PRO A 66 4.79 3.43 7.16
N PRO A 67 4.47 2.20 7.62
CA PRO A 67 4.07 1.12 6.73
C PRO A 67 2.86 1.55 5.89
N ALA A 68 2.92 1.26 4.60
CA ALA A 68 1.82 1.57 3.69
C ALA A 68 0.56 0.78 4.09
N SER A 69 -0.57 1.46 4.17
CA SER A 69 -1.87 0.86 4.46
C SER A 69 -2.98 1.58 3.69
N PHE A 70 -4.06 0.85 3.36
CA PHE A 70 -5.20 1.43 2.66
C PHE A 70 -5.86 2.59 3.43
N PRO A 71 -6.08 2.50 4.76
CA PRO A 71 -6.58 3.64 5.54
C PRO A 71 -5.68 4.87 5.46
N LEU A 72 -4.35 4.69 5.47
CA LEU A 72 -3.39 5.78 5.35
C LEU A 72 -3.44 6.44 3.97
N LEU A 73 -3.61 5.64 2.90
CA LEU A 73 -3.79 6.15 1.54
C LEU A 73 -5.05 7.03 1.44
N VAL A 74 -6.19 6.53 1.91
CA VAL A 74 -7.47 7.25 1.89
C VAL A 74 -7.36 8.56 2.67
N THR A 75 -6.77 8.52 3.87
CA THR A 75 -6.57 9.70 4.72
C THR A 75 -5.63 10.73 4.07
N SER A 76 -4.57 10.27 3.40
CA SER A 76 -3.64 11.15 2.67
C SER A 76 -4.35 11.86 1.53
N LEU A 77 -5.13 11.14 0.71
CA LEU A 77 -5.93 11.72 -0.39
C LEU A 77 -6.99 12.68 0.14
N ALA A 78 -7.66 12.33 1.24
CA ALA A 78 -8.64 13.20 1.89
C ALA A 78 -7.99 14.50 2.39
N THR A 79 -6.79 14.42 2.95
CA THR A 79 -6.02 15.59 3.37
C THR A 79 -5.68 16.49 2.19
N GLN A 80 -5.27 15.91 1.05
CA GLN A 80 -5.03 16.69 -0.17
C GLN A 80 -6.31 17.38 -0.67
N ALA A 81 -7.46 16.71 -0.64
CA ALA A 81 -8.74 17.33 -0.94
C ALA A 81 -9.06 18.50 0.00
N MET A 82 -8.84 18.33 1.31
CA MET A 82 -9.07 19.39 2.31
C MET A 82 -8.13 20.60 2.13
N VAL A 83 -6.86 20.37 1.80
CA VAL A 83 -5.91 21.45 1.44
C VAL A 83 -6.41 22.20 0.22
N CYS A 84 -6.85 21.49 -0.83
CA CYS A 84 -7.39 22.12 -2.04
C CYS A 84 -8.68 22.91 -1.78
N LEU A 85 -9.47 22.50 -0.78
CA LEU A 85 -10.64 23.24 -0.31
C LEU A 85 -10.30 24.43 0.60
N GLY A 86 -9.03 24.65 0.93
CA GLY A 86 -8.59 25.72 1.84
C GLY A 86 -8.96 25.48 3.31
N LEU A 87 -9.32 24.26 3.68
CA LEU A 87 -9.66 23.88 5.07
C LEU A 87 -8.43 23.71 5.95
N ILE A 88 -7.27 23.48 5.33
CA ILE A 88 -5.99 23.34 6.01
C ILE A 88 -5.11 24.52 5.61
N PRO A 89 -4.64 25.35 6.55
CA PRO A 89 -3.74 26.45 6.26
C PRO A 89 -2.38 25.93 5.77
N GLY A 90 -1.75 26.69 4.87
CA GLY A 90 -0.39 26.41 4.42
C GLY A 90 0.65 26.56 5.54
N PRO A 91 1.89 26.10 5.32
CA PRO A 91 2.98 26.18 6.30
C PRO A 91 3.36 27.63 6.67
N ASP A 92 2.96 28.60 5.85
CA ASP A 92 3.11 30.04 6.05
C ASP A 92 1.94 30.69 6.81
N GLY A 93 0.95 29.90 7.24
CA GLY A 93 -0.27 30.39 7.89
C GLY A 93 -1.24 31.07 6.92
N ALA A 94 -0.92 31.11 5.62
CA ALA A 94 -1.84 31.59 4.60
C ALA A 94 -2.92 30.53 4.33
N THR A 95 -4.17 30.95 4.22
CA THR A 95 -5.24 30.09 3.70
C THR A 95 -4.83 29.61 2.31
N ALA A 96 -4.67 28.29 2.15
CA ALA A 96 -4.34 27.71 0.86
C ALA A 96 -5.36 28.19 -0.18
N LYS A 97 -4.86 28.60 -1.36
CA LYS A 97 -5.73 29.06 -2.44
C LYS A 97 -6.69 27.94 -2.81
N VAL A 98 -7.99 28.20 -2.68
CA VAL A 98 -9.03 27.21 -2.98
C VAL A 98 -8.95 26.83 -4.46
N ASP A 99 -8.62 25.57 -4.72
CA ASP A 99 -8.64 24.95 -6.04
C ASP A 99 -9.74 23.88 -6.07
N LYS A 100 -10.91 24.31 -6.54
CA LYS A 100 -12.10 23.46 -6.62
C LYS A 100 -11.92 22.31 -7.59
N VAL A 101 -11.24 22.54 -8.72
CA VAL A 101 -11.06 21.51 -9.75
C VAL A 101 -10.18 20.39 -9.19
N LEU A 102 -9.11 20.76 -8.48
CA LEU A 102 -8.22 19.79 -7.86
C LEU A 102 -8.88 19.09 -6.67
N ALA A 103 -9.66 19.80 -5.85
CA ALA A 103 -10.44 19.19 -4.77
C ALA A 103 -11.44 18.14 -5.30
N GLN A 104 -12.16 18.46 -6.39
CA GLN A 104 -13.08 17.53 -7.03
C GLN A 104 -12.32 16.29 -7.54
N HIS A 105 -11.18 16.48 -8.17
CA HIS A 105 -10.36 15.38 -8.67
C HIS A 105 -9.98 14.39 -7.56
N TYR A 106 -9.58 14.86 -6.38
CA TYR A 106 -9.27 13.97 -5.24
C TYR A 106 -10.50 13.24 -4.69
N ILE A 107 -11.67 13.91 -4.66
CA ILE A 107 -12.93 13.26 -4.26
C ILE A 107 -13.29 12.15 -5.25
N ASP A 108 -13.19 12.43 -6.55
CA ASP A 108 -13.45 11.48 -7.62
C ASP A 108 -12.45 10.32 -7.59
N LEU A 109 -11.19 10.57 -7.22
CA LEU A 109 -10.17 9.54 -7.05
C LEU A 109 -10.53 8.58 -5.91
N ILE A 110 -10.96 9.10 -4.76
CA ILE A 110 -11.40 8.27 -3.63
C ILE A 110 -12.67 7.48 -4.00
N ALA A 111 -13.60 8.09 -4.75
CA ALA A 111 -14.81 7.40 -5.22
C ALA A 111 -14.47 6.27 -6.21
N MET A 112 -13.56 6.52 -7.14
CA MET A 112 -13.06 5.48 -8.05
C MET A 112 -12.37 4.34 -7.27
N LEU A 113 -11.60 4.66 -6.23
CA LEU A 113 -11.00 3.64 -5.36
C LEU A 113 -12.06 2.81 -4.64
N GLU A 114 -13.12 3.42 -4.10
CA GLU A 114 -14.25 2.71 -3.50
C GLU A 114 -14.84 1.67 -4.48
N GLU A 115 -15.14 2.11 -5.71
CA GLU A 115 -15.72 1.25 -6.75
C GLU A 115 -14.76 0.12 -7.16
N LYS A 116 -13.47 0.42 -7.34
CA LYS A 116 -12.47 -0.55 -7.78
C LYS A 116 -12.06 -1.54 -6.69
N THR A 117 -12.26 -1.21 -5.43
CA THR A 117 -11.88 -2.05 -4.28
C THR A 117 -13.07 -2.76 -3.64
N GLN A 118 -14.29 -2.58 -4.17
CA GLN A 118 -15.47 -3.30 -3.68
C GLN A 118 -15.24 -4.82 -3.64
N GLY A 119 -15.66 -5.44 -2.54
CA GLY A 119 -15.47 -6.87 -2.27
C GLY A 119 -14.09 -7.25 -1.72
N ASN A 120 -13.12 -6.32 -1.71
CA ASN A 120 -11.79 -6.53 -1.14
C ASN A 120 -11.52 -5.67 0.11
N LEU A 121 -12.51 -4.89 0.56
CA LEU A 121 -12.41 -4.03 1.76
C LEU A 121 -12.91 -4.75 3.00
N THR A 122 -12.26 -4.52 4.14
CA THR A 122 -12.85 -4.89 5.44
C THR A 122 -14.05 -3.98 5.77
N PRO A 123 -14.94 -4.38 6.69
CA PRO A 123 -16.06 -3.53 7.13
C PRO A 123 -15.62 -2.16 7.63
N GLU A 124 -14.47 -2.10 8.31
CA GLU A 124 -13.89 -0.86 8.83
C GLU A 124 -13.37 0.03 7.70
N GLU A 125 -12.69 -0.55 6.70
CA GLU A 125 -12.17 0.19 5.55
C GLU A 125 -13.30 0.73 4.66
N SER A 126 -14.33 -0.07 4.41
CA SER A 126 -15.50 0.36 3.66
C SER A 126 -16.21 1.52 4.35
N LYS A 127 -16.39 1.43 5.67
CA LYS A 127 -16.96 2.53 6.45
C LYS A 127 -16.08 3.78 6.41
N LEU A 128 -14.77 3.64 6.55
CA LEU A 128 -13.82 4.75 6.48
C LEU A 128 -13.94 5.50 5.15
N VAL A 129 -13.96 4.79 4.03
CA VAL A 129 -14.08 5.38 2.69
C VAL A 129 -15.42 6.10 2.52
N ALA A 130 -16.51 5.46 2.90
CA ALA A 130 -17.85 6.04 2.81
C ALA A 130 -18.00 7.31 3.65
N ASP A 131 -17.56 7.28 4.92
CA ASP A 131 -17.60 8.42 5.83
C ASP A 131 -16.73 9.57 5.30
N THR A 132 -15.54 9.25 4.78
CA THR A 132 -14.61 10.24 4.20
C THR A 132 -15.22 10.90 2.96
N LEU A 133 -15.79 10.13 2.03
CA LEU A 133 -16.44 10.66 0.83
C LEU A 133 -17.62 11.56 1.18
N TYR A 134 -18.43 11.16 2.16
CA TYR A 134 -19.56 11.97 2.63
C TYR A 134 -19.09 13.33 3.16
N GLN A 135 -18.09 13.33 4.04
CA GLN A 135 -17.56 14.56 4.64
C GLN A 135 -16.95 15.49 3.57
N LEU A 136 -16.14 14.94 2.65
CA LEU A 136 -15.52 15.74 1.60
C LEU A 136 -16.54 16.32 0.61
N ARG A 137 -17.58 15.55 0.24
CA ARG A 137 -18.66 16.06 -0.62
C ARG A 137 -19.43 17.20 0.03
N MET A 138 -19.73 17.09 1.33
CA MET A 138 -20.36 18.17 2.09
C MET A 138 -19.48 19.42 2.15
N ALA A 139 -18.19 19.24 2.44
CA ALA A 139 -17.22 20.34 2.44
C ALA A 139 -17.11 21.02 1.07
N PHE A 140 -17.05 20.23 0.00
CA PHE A 140 -17.01 20.73 -1.37
C PHE A 140 -18.22 21.59 -1.71
N VAL A 141 -19.43 21.13 -1.37
CA VAL A 141 -20.67 21.90 -1.59
C VAL A 141 -20.70 23.18 -0.76
N ALA A 142 -20.23 23.15 0.49
CA ALA A 142 -20.18 24.32 1.37
C ALA A 142 -19.26 25.42 0.81
N VAL A 143 -18.11 25.05 0.24
CA VAL A 143 -17.16 25.96 -0.40
C VAL A 143 -17.64 26.41 -1.81
N ASN A 144 -18.62 25.71 -2.38
CA ASN A 144 -19.20 26.07 -3.67
C ASN A 144 -20.34 27.10 -3.59
N LYS A 145 -20.63 27.62 -2.40
CA LYS A 145 -21.64 28.64 -2.16
C LYS A 145 -21.01 30.03 -2.13
#